data_AF-A0A2N3B9B5-F1
#
_entry.id   AF-A0A2N3B9B5-F1
#
_cell.length_a   1.000
_cell.length_b   1.000
_cell.length_c   1.000
_cell.angle_alpha   90.00
_cell.angle_beta   90.00
_cell.angle_gamma   90.00
#
_symmetry.space_group_name_H-M   'P 1'
#
loop_
_entity.id
_entity.type
_entity.pdbx_description
1 polymer ?
#
loop_
_entity_poly.entity_id
_entity_poly.type
_entity_poly.pdbx_seq_one_letter_code
_entity_poly.pdbx_strand_id
1 'polypeptide(L)'
;MNERELLTALLEATNTQQVETALSAYVSSNPGAGFQPVGRRPNNRGAIEVASDAGRSMIERVTNMLDALLELEHEKHGGTPTCRSPREAGSAWLGVPEKEGLSALSNKQRQDLAARAVVRLEPGEGTQSRLLTVIDEGIGIEPDRLEGTILSLNESNKIQKHYLAGTYGQGGSSTFAFCKYAVIVSRRYGSDRVGFTLVRYEDLPAEDFKTGRYVFLVRDDAPLEVPATEGDLVRGTVVRHFGYDLTGYTSALGSKSVYGILGRIMFDPVSAIRFENRVHNWNRTIKGARNALNGAVDEGDDDAKGPSLDHHVPMFNVDLGDYGSIGIE
;
A
#
# COMPACT_ATOMS: atom_id res chain seq x y z
N MET A 1 -29.09 -0.86 6.91
CA MET A 1 -27.88 -0.09 6.58
C MET A 1 -27.61 -0.31 5.09
N ASN A 2 -27.56 0.76 4.30
CA ASN A 2 -27.20 0.66 2.88
C ASN A 2 -25.67 0.70 2.67
N GLU A 3 -25.20 0.48 1.44
CA GLU A 3 -23.78 0.42 1.09
C GLU A 3 -23.04 1.74 1.37
N ARG A 4 -23.69 2.88 1.15
CA ARG A 4 -23.09 4.20 1.41
C ARG A 4 -22.88 4.41 2.91
N GLU A 5 -23.89 4.09 3.72
CA GLU A 5 -23.79 4.13 5.18
C GLU A 5 -22.70 3.19 5.69
N LEU A 6 -22.60 1.98 5.11
CA LEU A 6 -21.54 1.03 5.46
C LEU A 6 -20.15 1.59 5.10
N LEU A 7 -19.97 2.11 3.88
CA LEU A 7 -18.69 2.67 3.44
C LEU A 7 -18.21 3.79 4.38
N THR A 8 -19.10 4.73 4.70
CA THR A 8 -18.80 5.81 5.65
C THR A 8 -18.43 5.25 7.03
N ALA A 9 -19.23 4.33 7.57
CA ALA A 9 -18.95 3.72 8.87
C ALA A 9 -17.60 2.98 8.92
N LEU A 10 -17.23 2.29 7.84
CA LEU A 10 -15.95 1.58 7.74
C LEU A 10 -14.75 2.53 7.61
N LEU A 11 -14.90 3.64 6.89
CA LEU A 11 -13.83 4.65 6.74
C LEU A 11 -13.64 5.48 8.01
N GLU A 12 -14.70 5.71 8.79
CA GLU A 12 -14.66 6.47 10.04
C GLU A 12 -14.29 5.62 11.26
N ALA A 13 -14.37 4.28 11.16
CA ALA A 13 -14.07 3.37 12.25
C ALA A 13 -12.64 3.57 12.78
N THR A 14 -12.52 3.57 14.11
CA THR A 14 -11.27 3.77 14.85
C THR A 14 -10.81 2.53 15.60
N ASN A 15 -11.62 1.47 15.60
CA ASN A 15 -11.32 0.21 16.27
C ASN A 15 -12.08 -0.96 15.61
N THR A 16 -11.80 -2.20 16.04
CA THR A 16 -12.35 -3.41 15.42
C THR A 16 -13.82 -3.61 15.78
N GLN A 17 -14.26 -3.17 16.96
CA GLN A 17 -15.65 -3.24 17.40
C GLN A 17 -16.59 -2.41 16.52
N GLN A 18 -16.17 -1.21 16.11
CA GLN A 18 -16.95 -0.36 15.20
C GLN A 18 -17.11 -1.01 13.82
N VAL A 19 -16.04 -1.62 13.31
CA VAL A 19 -16.08 -2.39 12.05
C VAL A 19 -17.06 -3.55 12.15
N GLU A 20 -16.99 -4.34 13.23
CA GLU A 20 -17.87 -5.49 13.46
C GLU A 20 -19.34 -5.07 13.60
N THR A 21 -19.60 -3.96 14.29
CA THR A 21 -20.94 -3.39 14.46
C THR A 21 -21.54 -2.98 13.11
N ALA A 22 -20.76 -2.26 12.29
CA ALA A 22 -21.21 -1.83 10.97
C ALA A 22 -21.44 -3.03 10.03
N LEU A 23 -20.50 -3.99 10.01
CA LEU A 23 -20.61 -5.21 9.23
C LEU A 23 -21.84 -6.03 9.60
N SER A 24 -22.08 -6.22 10.91
CA SER A 24 -23.23 -6.99 11.41
C SER A 24 -24.56 -6.32 11.06
N ALA A 25 -24.63 -4.99 11.19
CA ALA A 25 -25.82 -4.22 10.81
C ALA A 25 -26.10 -4.30 9.31
N TYR A 26 -25.07 -4.24 8.46
CA TYR A 26 -25.22 -4.40 7.02
C TYR A 26 -25.67 -5.80 6.62
N VAL A 27 -24.98 -6.85 7.08
CA VAL A 27 -25.31 -8.24 6.72
C VAL A 27 -26.71 -8.62 7.20
N SER A 28 -27.12 -8.19 8.40
CA SER A 28 -28.46 -8.49 8.93
C SER A 28 -29.60 -7.80 8.16
N SER A 29 -29.31 -6.68 7.49
CA SER A 29 -30.31 -5.90 6.75
C SER A 29 -30.30 -6.13 5.24
N ASN A 30 -29.35 -6.90 4.71
CA ASN A 30 -29.18 -7.15 3.28
C ASN A 30 -29.07 -8.66 3.01
N PRO A 31 -30.17 -9.35 2.66
CA PRO A 31 -30.19 -10.81 2.42
C PRO A 31 -29.26 -11.31 1.31
N GLY A 32 -28.86 -10.44 0.38
CA GLY A 32 -27.88 -10.75 -0.68
C GLY A 32 -26.42 -10.55 -0.26
N ALA A 33 -26.17 -10.07 0.97
CA ALA A 33 -24.82 -9.89 1.50
C ALA A 33 -24.26 -11.24 1.98
N GLY A 34 -22.99 -11.48 1.66
CA GLY A 34 -22.31 -12.72 2.01
C GLY A 34 -20.81 -12.58 2.00
N PHE A 35 -20.12 -13.72 2.07
CA PHE A 35 -18.67 -13.77 2.11
C PHE A 35 -18.14 -14.76 1.08
N GLN A 36 -17.15 -14.33 0.31
CA GLN A 36 -16.47 -15.15 -0.70
C GLN A 36 -15.01 -15.37 -0.30
N PRO A 37 -14.42 -16.56 -0.52
CA PRO A 37 -13.02 -16.79 -0.23
C PRO A 37 -12.10 -15.88 -1.06
N VAL A 38 -11.10 -15.27 -0.43
CA VAL A 38 -10.06 -14.49 -1.13
C VAL A 38 -9.40 -15.37 -2.21
N GLY A 39 -9.25 -14.80 -3.41
CA GLY A 39 -8.77 -15.48 -4.61
C GLY A 39 -9.68 -16.60 -5.14
N ARG A 40 -10.95 -16.66 -4.73
CA ARG A 40 -11.90 -17.78 -4.99
C ARG A 40 -11.33 -19.14 -4.59
N ARG A 41 -10.44 -19.16 -3.58
CA ARG A 41 -9.78 -20.37 -3.09
C ARG A 41 -10.20 -20.63 -1.66
N PRO A 42 -11.01 -21.67 -1.39
CA PRO A 42 -11.39 -22.03 -0.02
C PRO A 42 -10.20 -22.34 0.89
N ASN A 43 -9.13 -22.93 0.34
CA ASN A 43 -7.88 -23.22 1.05
C ASN A 43 -6.82 -22.13 0.80
N ASN A 44 -7.13 -20.89 1.19
CA ASN A 44 -6.25 -19.73 0.99
C ASN A 44 -5.34 -19.41 2.18
N ARG A 45 -5.60 -20.01 3.35
CA ARG A 45 -4.88 -19.74 4.59
C ARG A 45 -3.37 -19.91 4.42
N GLY A 46 -2.93 -21.04 3.88
CA GLY A 46 -1.51 -21.33 3.68
C GLY A 46 -0.81 -20.36 2.72
N ALA A 47 -1.51 -19.81 1.72
CA ALA A 47 -0.92 -18.83 0.81
C ALA A 47 -0.79 -17.43 1.45
N ILE A 48 -1.74 -17.06 2.32
CA ILE A 48 -1.80 -15.74 2.98
C ILE A 48 -0.86 -15.69 4.20
N GLU A 49 -0.81 -16.75 5.01
CA GLU A 49 -0.01 -16.84 6.24
C GLU A 49 1.46 -17.24 5.99
N VAL A 50 1.92 -17.28 4.73
CA VAL A 50 3.35 -17.52 4.40
C VAL A 50 4.25 -16.38 4.91
N ALA A 51 3.72 -15.17 5.02
CA ALA A 51 4.51 -14.05 5.52
C ALA A 51 4.77 -14.18 7.02
N SER A 52 6.02 -14.02 7.41
CA SER A 52 6.47 -14.11 8.80
C SER A 52 6.70 -12.75 9.47
N ASP A 53 6.62 -11.65 8.72
CA ASP A 53 6.90 -10.30 9.22
C ASP A 53 5.83 -9.30 8.76
N ALA A 54 5.20 -8.68 9.76
CA ALA A 54 4.12 -7.72 9.56
C ALA A 54 4.58 -6.43 8.86
N GLY A 55 5.81 -6.00 9.14
CA GLY A 55 6.42 -4.82 8.55
C GLY A 55 6.74 -5.03 7.07
N ARG A 56 7.33 -6.17 6.71
CA ARG A 56 7.57 -6.56 5.30
C ARG A 56 6.26 -6.67 4.51
N SER A 57 5.23 -7.27 5.09
CA SER A 57 3.90 -7.35 4.45
C SER A 57 3.30 -5.97 4.21
N MET A 58 3.44 -5.05 5.17
CA MET A 58 3.05 -3.65 4.97
C MET A 58 3.85 -3.00 3.83
N ILE A 59 5.17 -3.26 3.73
CA ILE A 59 5.98 -2.73 2.62
C ILE A 59 5.49 -3.24 1.26
N GLU A 60 5.07 -4.50 1.14
CA GLU A 60 4.45 -4.99 -0.11
C GLU A 60 3.21 -4.18 -0.50
N ARG A 61 2.41 -3.74 0.48
CA ARG A 61 1.27 -2.84 0.23
C ARG A 61 1.73 -1.45 -0.21
N VAL A 62 2.81 -0.93 0.38
CA VAL A 62 3.44 0.35 -0.02
C VAL A 62 4.03 0.28 -1.43
N THR A 63 4.64 -0.85 -1.81
CA THR A 63 5.11 -1.06 -3.19
C THR A 63 3.95 -1.05 -4.18
N ASN A 64 2.83 -1.71 -3.86
CA ASN A 64 1.63 -1.67 -4.70
C ASN A 64 1.03 -0.27 -4.83
N MET A 65 1.06 0.53 -3.76
CA MET A 65 0.66 1.94 -3.75
C MET A 65 1.51 2.77 -4.72
N LEU A 66 2.84 2.57 -4.74
CA LEU A 66 3.74 3.23 -5.69
C LEU A 66 3.53 2.75 -7.13
N ASP A 67 3.34 1.44 -7.33
CA ASP A 67 3.00 0.88 -8.64
C ASP A 67 1.73 1.51 -9.21
N ALA A 68 0.70 1.72 -8.38
CA ALA A 68 -0.55 2.34 -8.80
C ALA A 68 -0.34 3.80 -9.27
N LEU A 69 0.62 4.54 -8.72
CA LEU A 69 1.00 5.86 -9.21
C LEU A 69 1.64 5.76 -10.61
N LEU A 70 2.55 4.81 -10.82
CA LEU A 70 3.18 4.60 -12.12
C LEU A 70 2.18 4.12 -13.17
N GLU A 71 1.21 3.27 -12.81
CA GLU A 71 0.13 2.87 -13.71
C GLU A 71 -0.75 4.06 -14.13
N LEU A 72 -1.04 4.98 -13.20
CA LEU A 72 -1.77 6.20 -13.52
C LEU A 72 -1.01 7.05 -14.53
N GLU A 73 0.28 7.27 -14.30
CA GLU A 73 1.05 8.08 -15.22
C GLU A 73 1.28 7.39 -16.57
N HIS A 74 1.49 6.07 -16.58
CA HIS A 74 1.53 5.28 -17.81
C HIS A 74 0.25 5.50 -18.62
N GLU A 75 -0.92 5.45 -18.00
CA GLU A 75 -2.20 5.72 -18.68
C GLU A 75 -2.29 7.15 -19.23
N LYS A 76 -1.98 8.15 -18.39
CA LYS A 76 -2.04 9.57 -18.79
C LYS A 76 -1.11 9.90 -19.96
N HIS A 77 0.04 9.25 -20.04
CA HIS A 77 1.04 9.47 -21.08
C HIS A 77 0.91 8.46 -22.24
N GLY A 78 -0.13 7.62 -22.25
CA GLY A 78 -0.31 6.60 -23.29
C GLY A 78 0.88 5.63 -23.41
N GLY A 79 1.55 5.32 -22.29
CA GLY A 79 2.71 4.44 -22.24
C GLY A 79 3.98 5.00 -22.88
N THR A 80 4.06 6.33 -23.06
CA THR A 80 5.20 7.00 -23.69
C THR A 80 6.00 7.84 -22.68
N PRO A 81 7.34 7.73 -22.64
CA PRO A 81 8.15 6.72 -23.32
C PRO A 81 7.90 5.32 -22.75
N THR A 82 8.29 4.28 -23.50
CA THR A 82 8.29 2.92 -22.97
C THR A 82 9.40 2.77 -21.93
N CYS A 83 9.03 2.61 -20.67
CA CYS A 83 9.97 2.42 -19.56
C CYS A 83 10.19 0.92 -19.27
N ARG A 84 11.45 0.54 -19.10
CA ARG A 84 11.92 -0.84 -18.84
C ARG A 84 12.29 -1.08 -17.39
N SER A 85 12.13 -0.08 -16.54
CA SER A 85 12.28 -0.21 -15.10
C SER A 85 11.39 0.80 -14.36
N PRO A 86 11.09 0.57 -13.07
CA PRO A 86 10.40 1.56 -12.24
C PRO A 86 11.18 2.87 -12.11
N ARG A 87 12.52 2.81 -12.19
CA ARG A 87 13.38 4.00 -12.15
C ARG A 87 13.23 4.86 -13.40
N GLU A 88 13.27 4.23 -14.58
CA GLU A 88 13.00 4.92 -15.86
C GLU A 88 11.60 5.56 -15.84
N ALA A 89 10.60 4.85 -15.31
CA ALA A 89 9.24 5.36 -15.18
C ALA A 89 9.10 6.52 -14.18
N GLY A 90 9.74 6.42 -13.02
CA GLY A 90 9.79 7.49 -12.03
C GLY A 90 10.45 8.76 -12.58
N SER A 91 11.48 8.60 -13.42
CA SER A 91 12.10 9.76 -14.08
C SER A 91 11.23 10.34 -15.18
N ALA A 92 10.72 9.50 -16.08
CA ALA A 92 9.93 9.93 -17.22
C ALA A 92 8.61 10.62 -16.81
N TRP A 93 7.96 10.12 -15.77
CA TRP A 93 6.57 10.51 -15.47
C TRP A 93 6.37 11.19 -14.11
N LEU A 94 7.23 10.90 -13.12
CA LEU A 94 7.16 11.54 -11.80
C LEU A 94 8.20 12.65 -11.62
N GLY A 95 9.08 12.84 -12.63
CA GLY A 95 10.13 13.85 -12.59
C GLY A 95 11.21 13.59 -11.55
N VAL A 96 11.38 12.33 -11.11
CA VAL A 96 12.42 11.92 -10.15
C VAL A 96 13.69 11.52 -10.92
N PRO A 97 14.79 12.28 -10.88
CA PRO A 97 15.99 11.96 -11.65
C PRO A 97 16.52 10.54 -11.38
N GLU A 98 16.93 9.83 -12.43
CA GLU A 98 17.33 8.41 -12.28
C GLU A 98 18.55 8.23 -11.38
N LYS A 99 19.55 9.13 -11.49
CA LYS A 99 20.83 9.01 -10.79
C LYS A 99 20.73 9.49 -9.36
N GLU A 100 20.25 10.72 -9.17
CA GLU A 100 20.19 11.41 -7.89
C GLU A 100 18.97 11.00 -7.06
N GLY A 101 17.89 10.55 -7.69
CA GLY A 101 16.66 10.17 -7.00
C GLY A 101 15.94 11.36 -6.38
N LEU A 102 15.32 11.14 -5.22
CA LEU A 102 14.52 12.13 -4.52
C LEU A 102 15.37 13.24 -3.87
N SER A 103 16.69 13.07 -3.72
CA SER A 103 17.56 14.11 -3.16
C SER A 103 17.75 15.31 -4.07
N ALA A 104 17.62 15.13 -5.41
CA ALA A 104 17.69 16.21 -6.38
C ALA A 104 16.44 17.11 -6.39
N LEU A 105 15.34 16.66 -5.78
CA LEU A 105 14.10 17.42 -5.73
C LEU A 105 14.16 18.49 -4.62
N SER A 106 13.41 19.58 -4.80
CA SER A 106 13.12 20.50 -3.69
C SER A 106 12.22 19.83 -2.64
N ASN A 107 12.22 20.36 -1.40
CA ASN A 107 11.29 19.90 -0.36
C ASN A 107 9.84 19.94 -0.87
N LYS A 108 9.43 21.04 -1.51
CA LYS A 108 8.08 21.17 -2.08
C LYS A 108 7.74 20.04 -3.05
N GLN A 109 8.61 19.75 -4.01
CA GLN A 109 8.39 18.65 -4.97
C GLN A 109 8.27 17.28 -4.27
N ARG A 110 9.09 17.02 -3.25
CA ARG A 110 8.95 15.80 -2.45
C ARG A 110 7.64 15.76 -1.68
N GLN A 111 7.17 16.89 -1.11
CA GLN A 111 5.89 16.95 -0.42
C GLN A 111 4.71 16.72 -1.38
N ASP A 112 4.76 17.28 -2.58
CA ASP A 112 3.73 17.10 -3.61
C ASP A 112 3.63 15.62 -4.04
N LEU A 113 4.78 14.94 -4.20
CA LEU A 113 4.82 13.50 -4.44
C LEU A 113 4.29 12.69 -3.24
N ALA A 114 4.73 13.04 -2.02
CA ALA A 114 4.34 12.35 -0.79
C ALA A 114 2.85 12.47 -0.48
N ALA A 115 2.20 13.56 -0.87
CA ALA A 115 0.75 13.75 -0.69
C ALA A 115 -0.08 12.70 -1.45
N ARG A 116 0.47 12.13 -2.53
CA ARG A 116 -0.19 11.10 -3.36
C ARG A 116 0.02 9.66 -2.86
N ALA A 117 0.86 9.48 -1.84
CA ALA A 117 1.31 8.18 -1.33
C ALA A 117 1.45 8.24 0.19
N VAL A 118 0.39 7.89 0.92
CA VAL A 118 0.32 8.05 2.37
C VAL A 118 0.28 6.69 3.07
N VAL A 119 1.18 6.51 4.02
CA VAL A 119 1.11 5.45 5.03
C VAL A 119 0.76 6.09 6.35
N ARG A 120 -0.37 5.70 6.93
CA ARG A 120 -0.86 6.26 8.19
C ARG A 120 -0.91 5.18 9.26
N LEU A 121 -0.29 5.49 10.39
CA LEU A 121 -0.29 4.68 11.59
C LEU A 121 -1.11 5.37 12.68
N GLU A 122 -2.15 4.68 13.15
CA GLU A 122 -3.11 5.16 14.13
C GLU A 122 -3.14 4.26 15.37
N PRO A 123 -3.48 4.81 16.56
CA PRO A 123 -3.75 4.00 17.73
C PRO A 123 -4.81 2.94 17.44
N GLY A 124 -4.61 1.73 17.97
CA GLY A 124 -5.58 0.64 17.91
C GLY A 124 -5.99 0.19 19.31
N GLU A 125 -6.50 -1.04 19.39
CA GLU A 125 -6.95 -1.65 20.65
C GLU A 125 -5.77 -2.08 21.51
N GLY A 126 -5.32 -1.19 22.40
CA GLY A 126 -4.20 -1.45 23.29
C GLY A 126 -2.84 -1.16 22.66
N THR A 127 -1.77 -1.55 23.35
CA THR A 127 -0.41 -1.08 23.01
C THR A 127 0.24 -1.82 21.84
N GLN A 128 -0.30 -2.97 21.42
CA GLN A 128 0.28 -3.83 20.37
C GLN A 128 -0.54 -3.90 19.07
N SER A 129 -1.78 -3.41 19.11
CA SER A 129 -2.70 -3.38 17.98
C SER A 129 -2.74 -1.98 17.39
N ARG A 130 -2.73 -1.87 16.06
CA ARG A 130 -2.74 -0.58 15.36
C ARG A 130 -3.79 -0.55 14.26
N LEU A 131 -4.14 0.67 13.87
CA LEU A 131 -4.77 0.93 12.59
C LEU A 131 -3.65 1.31 11.61
N LEU A 132 -3.57 0.57 10.51
CA LEU A 132 -2.58 0.79 9.46
C LEU A 132 -3.32 1.06 8.15
N THR A 133 -3.21 2.29 7.66
CA THR A 133 -3.84 2.70 6.41
C THR A 133 -2.79 2.99 5.36
N VAL A 134 -2.95 2.42 4.16
CA VAL A 134 -2.15 2.74 2.97
C VAL A 134 -3.08 3.40 1.95
N ILE A 135 -2.69 4.57 1.44
CA ILE A 135 -3.50 5.42 0.57
C ILE A 135 -2.66 5.84 -0.63
N ASP A 136 -3.11 5.55 -1.84
CA ASP A 136 -2.60 6.16 -3.07
C ASP A 136 -3.64 7.05 -3.75
N GLU A 137 -3.16 8.07 -4.46
CA GLU A 137 -3.91 8.75 -5.53
C GLU A 137 -3.52 8.20 -6.92
N GLY A 138 -3.32 6.89 -7.00
CA GLY A 138 -2.90 6.17 -8.20
C GLY A 138 -4.06 5.88 -9.15
N ILE A 139 -3.88 4.84 -9.96
CA ILE A 139 -4.84 4.47 -11.00
C ILE A 139 -6.18 4.04 -10.40
N GLY A 140 -6.18 3.41 -9.22
CA GLY A 140 -7.37 2.80 -8.62
C GLY A 140 -7.89 1.59 -9.42
N ILE A 141 -8.94 0.98 -8.90
CA ILE A 141 -9.47 -0.31 -9.37
C ILE A 141 -10.98 -0.17 -9.55
N GLU A 142 -11.53 -0.69 -10.65
CA GLU A 142 -12.97 -0.76 -10.85
C GLU A 142 -13.62 -1.77 -9.90
N PRO A 143 -14.86 -1.57 -9.45
CA PRO A 143 -15.51 -2.49 -8.50
C PRO A 143 -15.50 -3.96 -8.93
N ASP A 144 -15.79 -4.24 -10.20
CA ASP A 144 -15.79 -5.57 -10.81
C ASP A 144 -14.39 -6.18 -10.96
N ARG A 145 -13.33 -5.36 -10.86
CA ARG A 145 -11.94 -5.78 -10.96
C ARG A 145 -11.28 -6.02 -9.61
N LEU A 146 -11.89 -5.62 -8.48
CA LEU A 146 -11.31 -5.82 -7.14
C LEU A 146 -10.97 -7.30 -6.88
N GLU A 147 -11.86 -8.21 -7.28
CA GLU A 147 -11.68 -9.64 -7.09
C GLU A 147 -10.44 -10.19 -7.82
N GLY A 148 -10.33 -9.93 -9.13
CA GLY A 148 -9.22 -10.34 -9.99
C GLY A 148 -7.98 -9.45 -9.90
N THR A 149 -7.85 -8.65 -8.83
CA THR A 149 -6.66 -7.80 -8.62
C THR A 149 -6.22 -7.88 -7.17
N ILE A 150 -6.67 -6.94 -6.33
CA ILE A 150 -6.22 -6.77 -4.95
C ILE A 150 -6.68 -7.89 -4.00
N LEU A 151 -7.72 -8.63 -4.38
CA LEU A 151 -8.24 -9.80 -3.67
C LEU A 151 -7.78 -11.13 -4.31
N SER A 152 -6.98 -11.08 -5.37
CA SER A 152 -6.47 -12.27 -6.04
C SER A 152 -5.29 -12.89 -5.28
N LEU A 153 -4.96 -14.14 -5.61
CA LEU A 153 -3.83 -14.89 -5.05
C LEU A 153 -3.03 -15.54 -6.18
N ASN A 154 -1.76 -15.16 -6.33
CA ASN A 154 -0.82 -15.65 -7.37
C ASN A 154 -1.20 -15.20 -8.79
N GLU A 155 -1.88 -14.07 -8.97
CA GLU A 155 -2.12 -13.59 -10.34
C GLU A 155 -0.89 -12.89 -10.92
N SER A 156 -0.51 -13.31 -12.12
CA SER A 156 0.70 -12.89 -12.84
C SER A 156 0.52 -11.62 -13.69
N ASN A 157 -0.39 -10.71 -13.30
CA ASN A 157 -0.79 -9.55 -14.12
C ASN A 157 0.31 -8.48 -14.30
N LYS A 158 1.44 -8.59 -13.57
CA LYS A 158 2.54 -7.62 -13.58
C LYS A 158 3.82 -8.07 -14.31
N ILE A 159 3.91 -9.34 -14.76
CA ILE A 159 5.17 -9.90 -15.29
C ILE A 159 5.70 -9.14 -16.52
N GLN A 160 4.80 -8.62 -17.36
CA GLN A 160 5.16 -7.89 -18.58
C GLN A 160 5.30 -6.37 -18.38
N LYS A 161 4.97 -5.86 -17.19
CA LYS A 161 4.98 -4.42 -16.87
C LYS A 161 6.30 -4.05 -16.19
N HIS A 162 7.37 -4.00 -16.96
CA HIS A 162 8.73 -3.72 -16.45
C HIS A 162 8.86 -2.39 -15.71
N TYR A 163 7.95 -1.45 -15.95
CA TYR A 163 7.88 -0.18 -15.24
C TYR A 163 7.34 -0.29 -13.80
N LEU A 164 6.95 -1.47 -13.32
CA LEU A 164 6.44 -1.70 -11.95
C LEU A 164 7.45 -2.46 -11.09
N ALA A 165 7.49 -2.14 -9.80
CA ALA A 165 8.42 -2.72 -8.84
C ALA A 165 7.89 -4.04 -8.24
N GLY A 166 6.57 -4.19 -8.14
CA GLY A 166 5.95 -5.41 -7.61
C GLY A 166 6.07 -6.60 -8.56
N THR A 167 6.97 -7.54 -8.23
CA THR A 167 7.23 -8.73 -9.07
C THR A 167 6.21 -9.87 -8.87
N TYR A 168 5.52 -9.93 -7.72
CA TYR A 168 4.65 -11.07 -7.36
C TYR A 168 3.27 -10.63 -6.85
N GLY A 169 2.20 -11.10 -7.51
CA GLY A 169 0.79 -10.85 -7.18
C GLY A 169 0.28 -11.55 -5.91
N GLN A 170 1.13 -11.71 -4.89
CA GLN A 170 0.79 -12.25 -3.57
C GLN A 170 1.10 -11.30 -2.40
N GLY A 171 1.99 -10.33 -2.61
CA GLY A 171 2.50 -9.51 -1.50
C GLY A 171 1.43 -8.68 -0.81
N GLY A 172 0.39 -8.26 -1.53
CA GLY A 172 -0.72 -7.51 -0.92
C GLY A 172 -1.50 -8.34 0.10
N SER A 173 -1.94 -9.54 -0.28
CA SER A 173 -2.82 -10.37 0.55
C SER A 173 -2.17 -10.87 1.84
N SER A 174 -0.85 -10.87 1.93
CA SER A 174 -0.15 -11.28 3.15
C SER A 174 -0.40 -10.35 4.34
N THR A 175 -0.82 -9.10 4.10
CA THR A 175 -1.20 -8.18 5.18
C THR A 175 -2.42 -8.67 5.97
N PHE A 176 -3.28 -9.50 5.36
CA PHE A 176 -4.46 -10.05 6.02
C PHE A 176 -4.08 -11.00 7.17
N ALA A 177 -2.91 -11.64 7.12
CA ALA A 177 -2.40 -12.48 8.20
C ALA A 177 -2.11 -11.71 9.49
N PHE A 178 -1.88 -10.40 9.39
CA PHE A 178 -1.47 -9.56 10.52
C PHE A 178 -2.60 -8.67 11.03
N CYS A 179 -3.83 -8.76 10.51
CA CYS A 179 -4.94 -7.92 10.96
C CYS A 179 -6.24 -8.70 11.15
N LYS A 180 -7.16 -8.17 11.97
CA LYS A 180 -8.49 -8.75 12.12
C LYS A 180 -9.40 -8.44 10.94
N TYR A 181 -9.34 -7.19 10.47
CA TYR A 181 -10.12 -6.70 9.33
C TYR A 181 -9.25 -5.87 8.40
N ALA A 182 -9.48 -5.98 7.10
CA ALA A 182 -8.94 -5.05 6.10
C ALA A 182 -10.07 -4.50 5.24
N VAL A 183 -10.31 -3.20 5.32
CA VAL A 183 -11.25 -2.49 4.46
C VAL A 183 -10.47 -2.00 3.23
N ILE A 184 -10.96 -2.36 2.06
CA ILE A 184 -10.40 -1.95 0.76
C ILE A 184 -11.44 -1.06 0.10
N VAL A 185 -11.06 0.16 -0.26
CA VAL A 185 -11.88 1.11 -1.01
C VAL A 185 -11.06 1.59 -2.19
N SER A 186 -11.63 1.57 -3.39
CA SER A 186 -10.92 2.02 -4.59
C SER A 186 -11.85 2.74 -5.54
N ARG A 187 -11.31 3.74 -6.23
CA ARG A 187 -11.97 4.43 -7.33
C ARG A 187 -11.02 4.51 -8.49
N ARG A 188 -11.38 3.88 -9.61
CA ARG A 188 -10.61 3.93 -10.84
C ARG A 188 -10.55 5.37 -11.39
N TYR A 189 -9.39 5.78 -11.90
CA TYR A 189 -9.23 7.05 -12.59
C TYR A 189 -10.23 7.16 -13.76
N GLY A 190 -11.04 8.22 -13.75
CA GLY A 190 -12.12 8.45 -14.72
C GLY A 190 -13.46 7.80 -14.36
N SER A 191 -13.54 7.00 -13.29
CA SER A 191 -14.77 6.32 -12.87
C SER A 191 -15.63 7.20 -11.96
N ASP A 192 -16.94 7.02 -12.06
CA ASP A 192 -17.97 7.60 -11.19
C ASP A 192 -18.45 6.61 -10.12
N ARG A 193 -17.81 5.43 -10.01
CA ARG A 193 -18.12 4.41 -9.00
C ARG A 193 -16.96 4.22 -8.03
N VAL A 194 -17.30 4.06 -6.76
CA VAL A 194 -16.36 3.65 -5.71
C VAL A 194 -16.66 2.19 -5.37
N GLY A 195 -15.68 1.32 -5.60
CA GLY A 195 -15.74 -0.09 -5.23
C GLY A 195 -15.15 -0.30 -3.85
N PHE A 196 -15.75 -1.15 -3.02
CA PHE A 196 -15.20 -1.48 -1.72
C PHE A 196 -15.57 -2.88 -1.24
N THR A 197 -14.77 -3.38 -0.31
CA THR A 197 -15.04 -4.63 0.41
C THR A 197 -14.35 -4.63 1.78
N LEU A 198 -14.67 -5.63 2.59
CA LEU A 198 -14.03 -5.91 3.86
C LEU A 198 -13.54 -7.36 3.86
N VAL A 199 -12.26 -7.55 4.14
CA VAL A 199 -11.63 -8.86 4.32
C VAL A 199 -11.55 -9.19 5.81
N ARG A 200 -11.86 -10.44 6.17
CA ARG A 200 -11.70 -10.99 7.53
C ARG A 200 -11.29 -12.46 7.48
N TYR A 201 -10.79 -12.96 8.60
CA TYR A 201 -10.70 -14.41 8.81
C TYR A 201 -12.08 -14.96 9.22
N GLU A 202 -12.41 -16.14 8.72
CA GLU A 202 -13.62 -16.89 9.02
C GLU A 202 -13.23 -18.24 9.60
N ASP A 203 -13.58 -18.45 10.86
CA ASP A 203 -13.55 -19.76 11.48
C ASP A 203 -14.60 -20.67 10.82
N LEU A 204 -14.17 -21.89 10.50
CA LEU A 204 -15.03 -22.94 9.96
C LEU A 204 -15.29 -23.99 11.04
N PRO A 205 -16.41 -24.75 10.97
CA PRO A 205 -16.71 -25.79 11.93
C PRO A 205 -15.55 -26.77 12.09
N ALA A 206 -15.03 -26.90 13.32
CA ALA A 206 -13.84 -27.69 13.61
C ALA A 206 -14.05 -29.20 13.38
N GLU A 207 -15.30 -29.65 13.34
CA GLU A 207 -15.69 -31.03 13.04
C GLU A 207 -15.40 -31.40 11.58
N ASP A 208 -15.54 -30.44 10.67
CA ASP A 208 -15.42 -30.63 9.22
C ASP A 208 -14.09 -30.09 8.67
N PHE A 209 -13.52 -29.05 9.30
CA PHE A 209 -12.37 -28.31 8.79
C PHE A 209 -11.25 -28.17 9.81
N LYS A 210 -10.02 -28.46 9.37
CA LYS A 210 -8.80 -28.29 10.20
C LYS A 210 -8.43 -26.83 10.45
N THR A 211 -8.85 -25.94 9.55
CA THR A 211 -8.51 -24.52 9.59
C THR A 211 -9.65 -23.69 9.01
N GLY A 212 -9.74 -22.43 9.43
CA GLY A 212 -10.57 -21.42 8.77
C GLY A 212 -9.94 -20.91 7.47
N ARG A 213 -10.49 -19.81 6.96
CA ARG A 213 -10.09 -19.20 5.69
C ARG A 213 -10.25 -17.69 5.71
N TYR A 214 -9.61 -16.98 4.79
CA TYR A 214 -9.84 -15.55 4.58
C TYR A 214 -10.97 -15.35 3.59
N VAL A 215 -11.90 -14.45 3.93
CA VAL A 215 -13.06 -14.13 3.10
C VAL A 215 -13.21 -12.62 2.94
N PHE A 216 -13.86 -12.20 1.87
CA PHE A 216 -14.21 -10.80 1.63
C PHE A 216 -15.72 -10.64 1.48
N LEU A 217 -16.23 -9.50 1.95
CA LEU A 217 -17.64 -9.14 1.89
C LEU A 217 -18.08 -8.92 0.43
N VAL A 218 -19.18 -9.55 0.05
CA VAL A 218 -19.84 -9.38 -1.25
C VAL A 218 -21.31 -9.07 -1.06
N ARG A 219 -21.93 -8.51 -2.10
CA ARG A 219 -23.37 -8.52 -2.31
C ARG A 219 -23.64 -9.11 -3.69
N ASP A 220 -24.53 -10.10 -3.77
CA ASP A 220 -24.89 -10.75 -5.04
C ASP A 220 -23.65 -11.24 -5.82
N ASP A 221 -22.71 -11.89 -5.10
CA ASP A 221 -21.43 -12.44 -5.58
C ASP A 221 -20.38 -11.46 -6.12
N ALA A 222 -20.58 -10.15 -5.95
CA ALA A 222 -19.63 -9.11 -6.32
C ALA A 222 -19.19 -8.24 -5.12
N PRO A 223 -17.99 -7.63 -5.16
CA PRO A 223 -17.63 -6.53 -4.26
C PRO A 223 -18.68 -5.41 -4.29
N LEU A 224 -18.79 -4.66 -3.20
CA LEU A 224 -19.80 -3.60 -3.06
C LEU A 224 -19.38 -2.39 -3.88
N GLU A 225 -20.36 -1.62 -4.34
CA GLU A 225 -20.12 -0.36 -5.02
C GLU A 225 -21.14 0.71 -4.64
N VAL A 226 -20.71 1.97 -4.73
CA VAL A 226 -21.57 3.15 -4.57
C VAL A 226 -21.23 4.20 -5.63
N PRO A 227 -22.19 5.03 -6.05
CA PRO A 227 -21.89 6.20 -6.87
C PRO A 227 -20.97 7.16 -6.10
N ALA A 228 -19.94 7.67 -6.74
CA ALA A 228 -19.00 8.61 -6.14
C ALA A 228 -19.69 9.95 -5.80
N THR A 229 -19.42 10.48 -4.61
CA THR A 229 -19.94 11.77 -4.14
C THR A 229 -18.81 12.72 -3.77
N GLU A 230 -19.14 13.98 -3.52
CA GLU A 230 -18.19 14.95 -2.97
C GLU A 230 -17.63 14.43 -1.63
N GLY A 231 -16.31 14.56 -1.43
CA GLY A 231 -15.60 14.04 -0.26
C GLY A 231 -15.06 12.60 -0.40
N ASP A 232 -15.52 11.83 -1.39
CA ASP A 232 -14.89 10.55 -1.72
C ASP A 232 -13.50 10.76 -2.35
N LEU A 233 -12.69 9.70 -2.38
CA LEU A 233 -11.48 9.65 -3.19
C LEU A 233 -11.80 10.07 -4.64
N VAL A 234 -10.97 10.93 -5.21
CA VAL A 234 -11.08 11.33 -6.63
C VAL A 234 -10.65 10.18 -7.54
N ARG A 235 -9.64 9.41 -7.10
CA ARG A 235 -9.10 8.19 -7.71
C ARG A 235 -8.16 7.51 -6.71
N GLY A 236 -7.73 6.29 -7.02
CA GLY A 236 -6.74 5.56 -6.24
C GLY A 236 -7.37 4.58 -5.26
N THR A 237 -6.58 4.10 -4.30
CA THR A 237 -6.99 3.04 -3.37
C THR A 237 -6.65 3.39 -1.92
N VAL A 238 -7.58 3.08 -1.02
CA VAL A 238 -7.39 3.09 0.43
C VAL A 238 -7.50 1.66 0.94
N VAL A 239 -6.46 1.17 1.60
CA VAL A 239 -6.49 -0.09 2.34
C VAL A 239 -6.27 0.19 3.82
N ARG A 240 -7.33 0.08 4.61
CA ARG A 240 -7.35 0.33 6.05
C ARG A 240 -7.41 -0.99 6.81
N HIS A 241 -6.33 -1.31 7.52
CA HIS A 241 -6.24 -2.51 8.34
C HIS A 241 -6.53 -2.18 9.80
N PHE A 242 -7.34 -3.03 10.43
CA PHE A 242 -7.75 -2.91 11.82
C PHE A 242 -7.23 -4.09 12.62
N GLY A 243 -6.73 -3.81 13.82
CA GLY A 243 -6.12 -4.86 14.63
C GLY A 243 -4.78 -5.32 14.07
N TYR A 244 -4.04 -4.44 13.38
CA TYR A 244 -2.78 -4.82 12.74
C TYR A 244 -1.70 -5.06 13.80
N ASP A 245 -1.09 -6.25 13.78
CA ASP A 245 -0.06 -6.67 14.71
C ASP A 245 1.28 -6.03 14.35
N LEU A 246 1.67 -5.03 15.13
CA LEU A 246 2.98 -4.37 15.06
C LEU A 246 3.79 -4.59 16.35
N THR A 247 3.62 -5.75 17.00
CA THR A 247 4.40 -6.13 18.20
C THR A 247 5.91 -6.04 17.99
N GLY A 248 6.39 -6.34 16.79
CA GLY A 248 7.80 -6.17 16.39
C GLY A 248 8.25 -4.71 16.14
N TYR A 249 7.30 -3.79 16.02
CA TYR A 249 7.50 -2.40 15.56
C TYR A 249 6.90 -1.36 16.53
N THR A 250 7.17 -1.50 17.82
CA THR A 250 6.57 -0.69 18.90
C THR A 250 7.23 0.66 19.14
N SER A 251 8.44 0.90 18.62
CA SER A 251 9.19 2.13 18.87
C SER A 251 8.72 3.24 17.94
N ALA A 252 8.79 4.50 18.40
CA ALA A 252 8.48 5.65 17.55
C ALA A 252 9.48 5.80 16.40
N LEU A 253 10.77 5.61 16.69
CA LEU A 253 11.89 5.74 15.76
C LEU A 253 12.85 4.54 15.89
N GLY A 254 13.81 4.42 14.96
CA GLY A 254 14.83 3.37 14.98
C GLY A 254 14.38 2.05 14.32
N SER A 255 15.20 1.01 14.46
CA SER A 255 15.03 -0.26 13.72
C SER A 255 13.77 -1.05 14.09
N LYS A 256 13.18 -0.80 15.27
CA LYS A 256 11.91 -1.37 15.74
C LYS A 256 10.73 -0.42 15.56
N SER A 257 10.78 0.46 14.55
CA SER A 257 9.69 1.37 14.22
C SER A 257 9.24 1.17 12.77
N VAL A 258 7.97 1.47 12.50
CA VAL A 258 7.43 1.51 11.13
C VAL A 258 8.23 2.49 10.25
N TYR A 259 8.63 3.63 10.83
CA TYR A 259 9.51 4.60 10.17
C TYR A 259 10.85 3.99 9.72
N GLY A 260 11.50 3.26 10.62
CA GLY A 260 12.79 2.64 10.35
C GLY A 260 12.73 1.56 9.27
N ILE A 261 11.68 0.72 9.28
CA ILE A 261 11.53 -0.29 8.23
C ILE A 261 11.15 0.33 6.88
N LEU A 262 10.29 1.36 6.85
CA LEU A 262 9.99 2.13 5.64
C LEU A 262 11.26 2.70 5.04
N GLY A 263 12.07 3.42 5.81
CA GLY A 263 13.33 4.00 5.31
C GLY A 263 14.35 2.95 4.85
N ARG A 264 14.42 1.80 5.53
CA ARG A 264 15.38 0.72 5.22
C ARG A 264 15.01 -0.08 3.98
N ILE A 265 13.74 -0.47 3.83
CA ILE A 265 13.31 -1.33 2.71
C ILE A 265 13.01 -0.48 1.48
N MET A 266 12.38 0.69 1.65
CA MET A 266 12.23 1.68 0.58
C MET A 266 13.53 2.47 0.41
N PHE A 267 14.65 1.79 0.13
CA PHE A 267 15.99 2.39 0.12
C PHE A 267 16.09 3.57 -0.86
N ASP A 268 15.49 3.43 -2.03
CA ASP A 268 15.41 4.45 -3.07
C ASP A 268 14.06 4.31 -3.80
N PRO A 269 12.96 4.86 -3.27
CA PRO A 269 11.65 4.70 -3.87
C PRO A 269 11.51 5.57 -5.13
N VAL A 270 10.58 5.19 -6.02
CA VAL A 270 10.26 5.94 -7.25
C VAL A 270 9.45 7.22 -6.98
N SER A 271 8.86 7.34 -5.78
CA SER A 271 8.14 8.51 -5.30
C SER A 271 8.37 8.67 -3.80
N ALA A 272 8.31 9.90 -3.31
CA ALA A 272 8.26 10.16 -1.88
C ALA A 272 6.96 9.62 -1.27
N ILE A 273 7.00 9.22 0.00
CA ILE A 273 5.85 8.68 0.73
C ILE A 273 5.64 9.54 1.99
N ARG A 274 4.40 9.97 2.24
CA ARG A 274 4.05 10.59 3.51
C ARG A 274 3.82 9.50 4.56
N PHE A 275 4.61 9.49 5.61
CA PHE A 275 4.33 8.68 6.80
C PHE A 275 3.66 9.54 7.87
N GLU A 276 2.38 9.28 8.13
CA GLU A 276 1.63 9.91 9.22
C GLU A 276 1.67 9.02 10.47
N ASN A 277 2.41 9.41 11.49
CA ASN A 277 2.50 8.68 12.75
C ASN A 277 1.61 9.32 13.81
N ARG A 278 0.31 9.02 13.76
CA ARG A 278 -0.68 9.56 14.71
C ARG A 278 -0.57 8.94 16.11
N VAL A 279 0.12 7.80 16.24
CA VAL A 279 0.44 7.21 17.56
C VAL A 279 1.38 8.10 18.35
N HIS A 280 2.34 8.73 17.68
CA HIS A 280 3.36 9.59 18.30
C HIS A 280 3.22 11.07 17.91
N ASN A 281 2.12 11.42 17.23
CA ASN A 281 1.76 12.78 16.81
C ASN A 281 2.82 13.52 15.98
N TRP A 282 3.36 12.85 14.96
CA TRP A 282 4.28 13.49 14.00
C TRP A 282 4.12 12.88 12.60
N ASN A 283 4.49 13.64 11.58
CA ASN A 283 4.48 13.19 10.18
C ASN A 283 5.87 13.40 9.56
N ARG A 284 6.33 12.49 8.70
CA ARG A 284 7.58 12.63 7.96
C ARG A 284 7.44 12.20 6.51
N THR A 285 8.34 12.70 5.68
CA THR A 285 8.48 12.25 4.29
C THR A 285 9.53 11.15 4.21
N ILE A 286 9.12 9.96 3.78
CA ILE A 286 10.03 8.86 3.47
C ILE A 286 10.55 9.08 2.05
N LYS A 287 11.83 9.42 1.97
CA LYS A 287 12.61 9.51 0.72
C LYS A 287 13.53 8.32 0.50
N GLY A 288 13.57 7.38 1.44
CA GLY A 288 14.50 6.26 1.46
C GLY A 288 15.89 6.60 1.98
N ALA A 289 16.56 5.60 2.54
CA ALA A 289 17.85 5.79 3.21
C ALA A 289 18.95 6.34 2.30
N ARG A 290 18.96 5.98 1.00
CA ARG A 290 19.91 6.54 0.02
C ARG A 290 19.79 8.05 -0.08
N ASN A 291 18.56 8.53 -0.27
CA ASN A 291 18.29 9.94 -0.47
C ASN A 291 18.51 10.76 0.82
N ALA A 292 18.24 10.18 1.98
CA ALA A 292 18.56 10.79 3.27
C ALA A 292 20.08 10.95 3.48
N LEU A 293 20.87 9.93 3.13
CA LEU A 293 22.34 9.98 3.17
C LEU A 293 22.90 11.02 2.20
N ASN A 294 22.29 11.16 1.02
CA ASN A 294 22.67 12.16 0.01
C ASN A 294 22.22 13.60 0.35
N GLY A 295 21.86 13.88 1.61
CA GLY A 295 21.62 15.23 2.10
C GLY A 295 20.22 15.78 1.84
N ALA A 296 19.25 14.96 1.46
CA ALA A 296 17.86 15.40 1.37
C ALA A 296 17.33 15.71 2.79
N VAL A 297 16.96 16.96 3.05
CA VAL A 297 16.39 17.40 4.34
C VAL A 297 14.93 17.83 4.13
N ASP A 298 14.04 17.38 5.02
CA ASP A 298 12.63 17.78 5.07
C ASP A 298 12.32 18.28 6.50
N GLU A 299 11.15 18.92 6.70
CA GLU A 299 10.75 19.44 8.01
C GLU A 299 10.78 18.34 9.09
N GLY A 300 11.46 18.60 10.20
CA GLY A 300 11.64 17.63 11.30
C GLY A 300 12.88 16.73 11.18
N ASP A 301 13.68 16.90 10.12
CA ASP A 301 14.99 16.27 9.91
C ASP A 301 16.15 17.29 9.99
N ASP A 302 15.93 18.48 10.55
CA ASP A 302 16.89 19.60 10.49
C ASP A 302 18.28 19.25 11.08
N ASP A 303 18.28 18.47 12.16
CA ASP A 303 19.50 17.96 12.82
C ASP A 303 19.99 16.61 12.26
N ALA A 304 19.24 16.01 11.33
CA ALA A 304 19.53 14.72 10.70
C ALA A 304 20.21 14.86 9.34
N LYS A 305 20.76 16.05 9.04
CA LYS A 305 21.62 16.25 7.87
C LYS A 305 22.77 15.24 7.98
N GLY A 306 22.79 14.27 7.07
CA GLY A 306 23.88 13.30 6.98
C GLY A 306 25.23 14.03 6.93
N PRO A 307 26.33 13.38 7.34
CA PRO A 307 27.65 13.98 7.20
C PRO A 307 27.79 14.52 5.78
N SER A 308 28.35 15.71 5.62
CA SER A 308 28.74 16.17 4.28
C SER A 308 29.59 15.06 3.67
N LEU A 309 29.13 14.47 2.57
CA LEU A 309 29.88 13.43 1.86
C LEU A 309 31.25 14.03 1.51
N ASP A 310 32.26 13.65 2.29
CA ASP A 310 33.63 14.16 2.17
C ASP A 310 34.27 13.67 0.85
N HIS A 311 33.71 12.61 0.29
CA HIS A 311 34.09 12.03 -0.97
C HIS A 311 32.85 11.62 -1.78
N HIS A 312 32.63 12.28 -2.91
CA HIS A 312 31.65 11.87 -3.91
C HIS A 312 32.44 11.36 -5.11
N VAL A 313 32.56 10.04 -5.25
CA VAL A 313 33.04 9.43 -6.48
C VAL A 313 31.87 9.47 -7.46
N PRO A 314 31.96 10.20 -8.57
CA PRO A 314 30.92 10.14 -9.59
C PRO A 314 30.78 8.69 -10.04
N MET A 315 29.59 8.13 -9.91
CA MET A 315 29.31 6.77 -10.35
C MET A 315 29.74 6.65 -11.81
N PHE A 316 30.75 5.82 -12.07
CA PHE A 316 31.22 5.57 -13.43
C PHE A 316 30.83 4.16 -13.82
N ASN A 317 30.28 4.05 -15.03
CA ASN A 317 29.84 2.78 -15.57
C ASN A 317 31.00 2.15 -16.34
N VAL A 318 31.39 0.95 -15.92
CA VAL A 318 32.25 0.07 -16.70
C VAL A 318 31.35 -0.74 -17.61
N ASP A 319 31.48 -0.52 -18.91
CA ASP A 319 30.84 -1.34 -19.93
C ASP A 319 31.50 -2.72 -19.97
N LEU A 320 30.70 -3.78 -19.81
CA LEU A 320 31.12 -5.18 -19.88
C LEU A 320 30.71 -5.83 -21.22
N GLY A 321 30.30 -5.03 -22.21
CA GLY A 321 29.84 -5.52 -23.51
C GLY A 321 28.54 -6.31 -23.39
N ASP A 322 28.53 -7.56 -23.88
CA ASP A 322 27.35 -8.43 -23.89
C ASP A 322 26.81 -8.75 -22.48
N TYR A 323 27.58 -8.46 -21.43
CA TYR A 323 27.23 -8.71 -20.04
C TYR A 323 26.65 -7.50 -19.30
N GLY A 324 26.44 -6.38 -20.01
CA GLY A 324 25.85 -5.15 -19.46
C GLY A 324 26.89 -4.19 -18.91
N SER A 325 26.53 -3.38 -17.91
CA SER A 325 27.46 -2.41 -17.30
C SER A 325 27.44 -2.50 -15.78
N ILE A 326 28.60 -2.31 -15.15
CA ILE A 326 28.72 -2.17 -13.69
C ILE A 326 28.90 -0.68 -13.37
N GLY A 327 27.97 -0.12 -12.61
CA GLY A 327 28.16 1.19 -11.96
C GLY A 327 29.01 1.02 -10.71
N ILE A 328 30.15 1.70 -10.66
CA ILE A 328 31.05 1.74 -9.50
C ILE A 328 30.94 3.11 -8.85
N GLU A 329 30.60 3.13 -7.56
CA GLU A 329 30.58 4.29 -6.67
C GLU A 329 31.58 4.07 -5.53
#